data_AF-A0A959NL40-F1
#
_entry.id   AF-A0A959NL40-F1
#
_cell.length_a   1.000
_cell.length_b   1.000
_cell.length_c   1.000
_cell.angle_alpha   90.00
_cell.angle_beta   90.00
_cell.angle_gamma   90.00
#
_symmetry.space_group_name_H-M   'P 1'
#
loop_
_entity.id
_entity.type
_entity.pdbx_description
1 polymer ?
#
loop_
_entity_poly.entity_id
_entity_poly.type
_entity_poly.pdbx_seq_one_letter_code
_entity_poly.pdbx_strand_id
1 'polypeptide(L)'
;MKKEYIILALGLVFSIFQLSLGKGLEFEGIKFNSSIIDVAFNSSNENNIKTALIGYFFFLVFSFNHVILKKNLNFIAIIFLLLNMFAIIFELISIKELNQGKFNGKHFSIGIVFFIVGLYLLSLKKRKKIN
;
A
#
# COMPACT_ATOMS: atom_id res chain seq x y z
N MET A 1 -19.34 5.27 0.96
CA MET A 1 -19.18 3.83 1.20
C MET A 1 -18.70 3.12 -0.05
N LYS A 2 -19.53 2.89 -1.10
CA LYS A 2 -19.10 2.16 -2.31
C LYS A 2 -17.77 2.67 -2.91
N LYS A 3 -17.59 3.99 -3.06
CA LYS A 3 -16.35 4.60 -3.56
C LYS A 3 -15.12 4.35 -2.67
N GLU A 4 -15.29 4.30 -1.34
CA GLU A 4 -14.18 4.10 -0.40
C GLU A 4 -13.64 2.66 -0.47
N TYR A 5 -14.54 1.68 -0.59
CA TYR A 5 -14.16 0.28 -0.81
C TYR A 5 -13.46 0.07 -2.16
N ILE A 6 -13.91 0.76 -3.22
CA ILE A 6 -13.27 0.72 -4.54
C ILE A 6 -11.84 1.26 -4.45
N ILE A 7 -11.63 2.39 -3.77
CA ILE A 7 -10.27 2.97 -3.61
C ILE A 7 -9.36 2.02 -2.83
N LEU A 8 -9.85 1.41 -1.73
CA LEU A 8 -9.08 0.42 -0.98
C LEU A 8 -8.76 -0.82 -1.82
N ALA A 9 -9.72 -1.32 -2.59
CA ALA A 9 -9.52 -2.47 -3.48
C ALA A 9 -8.51 -2.16 -4.59
N LEU A 10 -8.55 -0.96 -5.18
CA LEU A 10 -7.54 -0.53 -6.15
C LEU A 10 -6.16 -0.41 -5.49
N GLY A 11 -6.07 0.18 -4.30
CA GLY A 11 -4.82 0.24 -3.54
C GLY A 11 -4.24 -1.15 -3.25
N LEU A 12 -5.09 -2.11 -2.87
CA LEU A 12 -4.70 -3.50 -2.66
C LEU A 12 -4.24 -4.15 -3.97
N VAL A 13 -5.03 -4.02 -5.04
CA VAL A 13 -4.70 -4.59 -6.34
C VAL A 13 -3.34 -4.06 -6.81
N PHE A 14 -3.10 -2.75 -6.80
CA PHE A 14 -1.81 -2.22 -7.25
C PHE A 14 -0.65 -2.49 -6.29
N SER A 15 -0.90 -2.66 -4.99
CA SER A 15 0.15 -3.03 -4.02
C SER A 15 0.48 -4.53 -3.98
N ILE A 16 -0.44 -5.40 -4.39
CA ILE A 16 -0.24 -6.86 -4.48
C ILE A 16 0.09 -7.32 -5.90
N PHE A 17 -0.60 -6.80 -6.92
CA PHE A 17 -0.29 -7.06 -8.33
C PHE A 17 1.01 -6.33 -8.68
N GLN A 18 2.10 -6.98 -8.30
CA GLN A 18 3.35 -7.00 -9.06
C GLN A 18 3.01 -7.41 -10.49
N LEU A 19 2.67 -6.45 -11.35
CA LEU A 19 2.36 -6.70 -12.75
C LEU A 19 3.62 -7.24 -13.43
N SER A 20 3.73 -8.56 -13.52
CA SER A 20 4.62 -9.26 -14.45
C SER A 20 4.05 -9.13 -15.87
N LEU A 21 4.01 -7.89 -16.39
CA LEU A 21 3.68 -7.64 -17.79
C LEU A 21 4.86 -7.92 -18.75
N GLY A 22 5.97 -8.50 -18.25
CA GLY A 22 7.14 -8.84 -19.05
C GLY A 22 7.38 -10.34 -19.25
N LYS A 23 6.92 -11.19 -18.34
CA LYS A 23 6.99 -12.65 -18.38
C LYS A 23 5.82 -13.15 -17.53
N GLY A 24 5.17 -14.23 -17.93
CA GLY A 24 3.89 -14.71 -17.38
C GLY A 24 3.86 -14.86 -15.85
N LEU A 25 2.72 -15.29 -15.33
CA LEU A 25 2.54 -15.63 -13.91
C LEU A 25 3.56 -16.70 -13.47
N GLU A 26 4.77 -16.29 -13.12
CA GLU A 26 5.76 -17.12 -12.44
C GLU A 26 5.33 -17.21 -10.98
N PHE A 27 4.46 -18.19 -10.71
CA PHE A 27 4.35 -18.84 -9.39
C PHE A 27 5.55 -19.79 -9.19
N GLU A 28 6.77 -19.36 -9.51
CA GLU A 28 7.96 -20.17 -9.28
C GLU A 28 8.58 -19.81 -7.93
N GLY A 29 8.43 -20.75 -6.98
CA GLY A 29 9.13 -20.71 -5.70
C GLY A 29 8.29 -20.19 -4.55
N ILE A 30 7.19 -20.89 -4.25
CA ILE A 30 6.51 -20.75 -2.96
C ILE A 30 7.51 -21.04 -1.83
N LYS A 31 8.07 -19.98 -1.25
CA LYS A 31 8.37 -19.92 0.18
C LYS A 31 7.32 -19.00 0.78
N PHE A 32 6.31 -19.58 1.42
CA PHE A 32 5.49 -18.84 2.38
C PHE A 32 6.39 -18.42 3.54
N ASN A 33 7.10 -17.29 3.39
CA ASN A 33 7.59 -16.57 4.54
C ASN A 33 6.41 -15.74 5.03
N SER A 34 5.79 -16.18 6.12
CA SER A 34 4.62 -15.55 6.73
C SER A 34 4.98 -14.24 7.47
N SER A 35 5.84 -13.41 6.89
CA SER A 35 6.15 -12.06 7.35
C SER A 35 5.17 -11.11 6.68
N ILE A 36 4.14 -10.69 7.42
CA ILE A 36 3.21 -9.60 7.05
C ILE A 36 3.96 -8.28 6.73
N ILE A 37 5.26 -8.23 7.05
CA ILE A 37 6.21 -7.17 6.72
C ILE A 37 7.44 -7.86 6.09
N ASP A 38 7.36 -8.19 4.80
CA ASP A 38 8.52 -8.70 4.07
C ASP A 38 9.24 -7.52 3.43
N VAL A 39 10.34 -7.10 4.05
CA VAL A 39 11.34 -6.28 3.36
C VAL A 39 11.95 -7.21 2.32
N ALA A 40 11.51 -7.14 1.07
CA ALA A 40 12.04 -7.99 0.02
C ALA A 40 13.53 -7.64 -0.16
N PHE A 41 14.42 -8.47 0.40
CA PHE A 41 15.87 -8.27 0.41
C PHE A 41 16.55 -8.74 -0.90
N ASN A 42 15.81 -9.39 -1.80
CA ASN A 42 16.33 -9.92 -3.07
C ASN A 42 15.69 -9.20 -4.26
N SER A 43 16.51 -8.39 -4.96
CA SER A 43 16.29 -7.85 -6.31
C SER A 43 14.82 -7.74 -6.77
N SER A 44 14.10 -6.76 -6.23
CA SER A 44 12.78 -6.43 -6.77
C SER A 44 12.93 -5.79 -8.16
N ASN A 45 12.11 -6.23 -9.10
CA ASN A 45 12.08 -5.73 -10.47
C ASN A 45 11.56 -4.27 -10.47
N GLU A 46 12.08 -3.40 -11.34
CA GLU A 46 11.72 -1.95 -11.37
C GLU A 46 10.20 -1.70 -11.42
N ASN A 47 9.48 -2.59 -12.10
CA ASN A 47 8.02 -2.53 -12.23
C ASN A 47 7.32 -2.72 -10.88
N ASN A 48 7.90 -3.49 -9.94
CA ASN A 48 7.30 -3.78 -8.64
C ASN A 48 7.25 -2.54 -7.75
N ILE A 49 8.29 -1.70 -7.80
CA ILE A 49 8.39 -0.44 -7.05
C ILE A 49 7.34 0.56 -7.57
N LYS A 50 7.22 0.66 -8.91
CA LYS A 50 6.25 1.56 -9.56
C LYS A 50 4.81 1.16 -9.28
N THR A 51 4.47 -0.14 -9.30
CA THR A 51 3.11 -0.60 -8.97
C THR A 51 2.79 -0.41 -7.49
N ALA A 52 3.73 -0.70 -6.59
CA ALA A 52 3.57 -0.47 -5.16
C ALA A 52 3.31 1.01 -4.85
N LEU A 53 4.05 1.93 -5.48
CA LEU A 53 3.84 3.38 -5.36
C LEU A 53 2.41 3.79 -5.77
N ILE A 54 1.88 3.23 -6.86
CA ILE A 54 0.49 3.47 -7.30
C ILE A 54 -0.49 2.93 -6.25
N GLY A 55 -0.25 1.76 -5.67
CA GLY A 55 -1.04 1.21 -4.58
C GLY A 55 -1.09 2.13 -3.36
N TYR A 56 0.07 2.62 -2.91
CA TYR A 56 0.17 3.57 -1.81
C TYR A 56 -0.52 4.90 -2.11
N PHE A 57 -0.45 5.37 -3.35
CA PHE A 57 -1.19 6.55 -3.77
C PHE A 57 -2.71 6.37 -3.59
N PHE A 58 -3.28 5.23 -3.96
CA PHE A 58 -4.71 4.96 -3.71
C PHE A 58 -5.05 4.92 -2.23
N PHE A 59 -4.22 4.26 -1.41
CA PHE A 59 -4.41 4.31 0.04
C PHE A 59 -4.32 5.74 0.57
N LEU A 60 -3.46 6.59 -0.01
CA LEU A 60 -3.28 7.97 0.43
C LEU A 60 -4.54 8.79 0.12
N VAL A 61 -5.09 8.64 -1.09
CA VAL A 61 -6.37 9.23 -1.48
C VAL A 61 -7.49 8.79 -0.53
N PHE A 62 -7.52 7.51 -0.13
CA PHE A 62 -8.45 7.05 0.90
C PHE A 62 -8.23 7.76 2.24
N SER A 63 -6.98 7.84 2.72
CA SER A 63 -6.65 8.51 3.99
C SER A 63 -7.08 9.97 3.99
N PHE A 64 -6.76 10.74 2.95
CA PHE A 64 -7.17 12.15 2.84
C PHE A 64 -8.70 12.31 2.85
N ASN A 65 -9.41 11.48 2.09
CA ASN A 65 -10.87 11.54 2.04
C ASN A 65 -11.51 11.12 3.37
N HIS A 66 -10.91 10.16 4.09
CA HIS A 66 -11.45 9.64 5.34
C HIS A 66 -11.11 10.52 6.56
N VAL A 67 -9.87 11.00 6.65
CA VAL A 67 -9.35 11.79 7.79
C VAL A 67 -9.72 13.27 7.63
N ILE A 68 -9.31 13.87 6.51
CA ILE A 68 -9.34 15.34 6.34
C ILE A 68 -10.72 15.79 5.88
N LEU A 69 -11.22 15.25 4.76
CA LEU A 69 -12.50 15.73 4.20
C LEU A 69 -13.71 15.42 5.09
N LYS A 70 -13.65 14.32 5.84
CA LYS A 70 -14.77 13.89 6.71
C LYS A 70 -14.55 14.24 8.17
N LYS A 71 -13.48 14.98 8.50
CA LYS A 71 -13.08 15.38 9.85
C LYS A 71 -13.10 14.20 10.84
N ASN A 72 -12.82 12.98 10.37
CA ASN A 72 -12.80 11.80 11.22
C ASN A 72 -11.41 11.71 11.84
N LEU A 73 -11.17 12.54 12.85
CA LEU A 73 -9.91 12.69 13.60
C LEU A 73 -9.65 11.51 14.55
N ASN A 74 -9.94 10.29 14.10
CA ASN A 74 -9.56 9.08 14.81
C ASN A 74 -8.03 8.97 14.79
N PHE A 75 -7.41 8.78 15.95
CA PHE A 75 -5.97 8.58 16.10
C PHE A 75 -5.41 7.51 15.14
N ILE A 76 -6.15 6.40 14.98
CA ILE A 76 -5.79 5.32 14.05
C ILE A 76 -5.77 5.81 12.60
N ALA A 77 -6.68 6.70 12.23
CA ALA A 77 -6.76 7.24 10.88
C ALA A 77 -5.61 8.25 10.60
N ILE A 78 -5.17 8.98 11.62
CA ILE A 78 -3.99 9.85 11.55
C ILE A 78 -2.72 9.02 11.38
N ILE A 79 -2.53 7.97 12.20
CA ILE A 79 -1.40 7.04 12.04
C ILE A 79 -1.41 6.41 10.65
N PHE A 80 -2.58 5.98 10.17
CA PHE A 80 -2.73 5.41 8.84
C PHE A 80 -2.28 6.38 7.74
N LEU A 81 -2.62 7.67 7.83
CA LEU A 81 -2.15 8.69 6.90
C LEU A 81 -0.62 8.86 6.96
N LEU A 82 -0.05 8.96 8.16
CA LEU A 82 1.40 9.16 8.36
C LEU A 82 2.22 7.98 7.83
N LEU A 83 1.83 6.74 8.16
CA LEU A 83 2.50 5.55 7.65
C LEU A 83 2.46 5.49 6.14
N ASN A 84 1.35 5.91 5.54
CA ASN A 84 1.19 5.87 4.09
C ASN A 84 2.02 6.94 3.37
N MET A 85 2.15 8.13 3.97
CA MET A 85 3.13 9.11 3.49
C MET A 85 4.56 8.59 3.60
N PHE A 86 4.90 7.92 4.71
CA PHE A 86 6.21 7.31 4.88
C PHE A 86 6.50 6.23 3.82
N ALA A 87 5.52 5.35 3.54
CA ALA A 87 5.64 4.34 2.50
C ALA A 87 5.89 4.95 1.11
N ILE A 88 5.18 6.01 0.75
CA ILE A 88 5.41 6.73 -0.52
C ILE A 88 6.82 7.33 -0.58
N ILE A 89 7.28 7.98 0.49
CA ILE A 89 8.63 8.56 0.54
C ILE A 89 9.68 7.46 0.38
N PHE A 90 9.49 6.31 1.05
CA PHE A 90 10.37 5.17 0.94
C PHE A 90 10.46 4.66 -0.50
N GLU A 91 9.33 4.44 -1.17
CA GLU A 91 9.30 4.00 -2.57
C GLU A 91 9.93 5.05 -3.51
N LEU A 92 9.73 6.35 -3.28
CA LEU A 92 10.39 7.41 -4.06
C LEU A 92 11.92 7.40 -3.91
N ILE A 93 12.42 7.12 -2.70
CA ILE A 93 13.85 6.93 -2.45
C ILE A 93 14.35 5.71 -3.22
N SER A 94 13.63 4.59 -3.15
CA SER A 94 13.96 3.37 -3.91
C SER A 94 14.00 3.62 -5.43
N ILE A 95 13.05 4.38 -5.99
CA ILE A 95 13.07 4.80 -7.42
C ILE A 95 14.29 5.66 -7.73
N LYS A 96 14.67 6.57 -6.82
CA LYS A 96 15.85 7.42 -7.01
C LYS A 96 17.14 6.60 -6.99
N GLU A 97 17.26 5.64 -6.07
CA GLU A 97 18.41 4.72 -6.00
C GLU A 97 18.50 3.84 -7.25
N LEU A 98 17.35 3.42 -7.79
CA LEU A 98 17.24 2.67 -9.05
C LEU A 98 17.77 3.47 -10.24
N ASN A 99 17.35 4.72 -10.40
CA ASN A 99 17.84 5.59 -11.47
C ASN A 99 19.34 5.90 -11.35
N GLN A 100 19.94 5.70 -10.18
CA GLN A 100 21.38 5.88 -9.94
C GLN A 100 22.18 4.58 -10.05
N GLY A 101 21.54 3.45 -10.35
CA GLY A 101 22.17 2.13 -10.40
C GLY A 101 22.63 1.61 -9.02
N LYS A 102 22.15 2.20 -7.92
CA LYS A 102 22.51 1.87 -6.53
C LYS A 102 21.40 1.10 -5.80
N PHE A 103 20.41 0.61 -6.53
CA PHE A 103 19.24 -0.01 -5.93
C PHE A 103 19.59 -1.35 -5.28
N ASN A 104 19.31 -1.44 -3.98
CA ASN A 104 19.62 -2.61 -3.16
C ASN A 104 18.46 -3.61 -3.06
N GLY A 105 17.46 -3.54 -3.95
CA GLY A 105 16.32 -4.46 -3.96
C GLY A 105 15.22 -4.15 -2.93
N LYS A 106 15.45 -3.22 -2.00
CA LYS A 106 14.56 -2.94 -0.87
C LYS A 106 13.37 -2.08 -1.30
N HIS A 107 12.18 -2.63 -1.11
CA HIS A 107 10.91 -1.90 -1.20
C HIS A 107 10.02 -2.28 -0.01
N PHE A 108 9.05 -1.44 0.32
CA PHE A 108 8.19 -1.67 1.48
C PHE A 108 6.97 -2.48 0.99
N SER A 109 6.69 -3.64 1.60
CA SER A 109 5.53 -4.48 1.24
C SER A 109 4.47 -4.46 2.34
N ILE A 110 3.80 -3.32 2.51
CA ILE A 110 2.78 -3.16 3.56
C ILE A 110 1.37 -2.89 3.03
N GLY A 111 1.16 -3.08 1.72
CA GLY A 111 -0.14 -2.84 1.07
C GLY A 111 -1.30 -3.63 1.68
N ILE A 112 -1.07 -4.89 2.05
CA ILE A 112 -2.07 -5.73 2.73
C ILE A 112 -2.45 -5.15 4.10
N VAL A 113 -1.44 -4.73 4.89
CA VAL A 113 -1.66 -4.09 6.18
C VAL A 113 -2.50 -2.83 6.01
N PHE A 114 -2.18 -2.03 4.98
CA PHE A 114 -2.96 -0.81 4.73
C PHE A 114 -4.40 -1.08 4.33
N PHE A 115 -4.64 -2.11 3.54
CA PHE A 115 -5.99 -2.50 3.19
C PHE A 115 -6.80 -2.95 4.41
N ILE A 116 -6.24 -3.79 5.27
CA ILE A 116 -6.92 -4.26 6.49
C ILE A 116 -7.26 -3.09 7.42
N VAL A 117 -6.30 -2.18 7.65
CA VAL A 117 -6.54 -0.99 8.49
C VAL A 117 -7.58 -0.07 7.84
N GLY A 118 -7.56 0.10 6.52
CA GLY A 118 -8.57 0.86 5.78
C GLY A 118 -9.99 0.29 5.92
N LEU A 119 -10.15 -1.04 5.84
CA LEU A 119 -11.42 -1.72 6.09
C LEU A 119 -11.89 -1.53 7.54
N TYR A 120 -10.97 -1.64 8.51
CA TYR A 120 -11.27 -1.40 9.91
C TYR A 120 -11.80 0.02 10.14
N LEU A 121 -11.16 1.04 9.55
CA LEU A 121 -11.62 2.44 9.62
C LEU A 121 -13.02 2.64 9.03
N LEU A 122 -13.33 1.98 7.91
CA LEU A 122 -14.69 1.98 7.36
C LEU A 122 -15.70 1.31 8.28
N SER A 123 -15.32 0.23 8.96
CA SER A 123 -16.20 -0.47 9.90
C SER A 123 -16.55 0.41 11.11
N LEU A 124 -15.57 1.13 11.66
CA LEU A 124 -15.77 2.07 12.77
C LEU A 124 -16.74 3.19 12.40
N LYS A 125 -16.59 3.74 11.20
CA LYS A 125 -17.49 4.77 10.68
C LYS A 125 -18.93 4.25 10.51
N LYS A 126 -19.11 3.01 10.05
CA LYS A 126 -20.44 2.40 9.92
C LYS A 126 -21.10 2.26 11.30
N ARG A 127 -20.37 1.83 12.33
CA ARG A 127 -20.87 1.74 13.72
C ARG A 127 -21.29 3.10 14.27
N LYS A 128 -20.47 4.15 14.10
CA LYS A 128 -20.81 5.52 14.51
C LYS A 128 -22.07 6.12 13.86
N LYS A 129 -22.53 5.58 12.72
CA LYS A 129 -23.73 6.08 12.02
C LYS A 129 -25.01 5.34 12.44
N ILE A 130 -24.88 4.22 13.15
CA ILE A 130 -26.00 3.38 13.59
C ILE A 130 -26.41 3.72 15.03
N ASN A 131 -25.48 4.26 15.82
CA ASN A 131 -25.76 4.92 17.11
C ASN A 131 -26.16 6.38 16.90
#